data_AF-A0A7J3QWS6-F1
#
_entry.id   AF-A0A7J3QWS6-F1
#
_cell.length_a   1.000
_cell.length_b   1.000
_cell.length_c   1.000
_cell.angle_alpha   90.00
_cell.angle_beta   90.00
_cell.angle_gamma   90.00
#
_symmetry.space_group_name_H-M   'P 1'
#
loop_
_entity.id
_entity.type
_entity.pdbx_description
1 polymer ?
#
loop_
_entity_poly.entity_id
_entity_poly.type
_entity_poly.pdbx_seq_one_letter_code
_entity_poly.pdbx_strand_id
1 'polypeptide(L)'
;MDKRKVAFLSILLLSALLAPFSIKTAYSSPSRNMPPIVSTAWLYAHLGLVDIVVLDIRSPEEYNANHIPGAINVPSYMWFTNPPFGAEFPWMEMPSDDYLFELLGNNSITEDSWVVVVGSTSGPLAPLPLALYNIATVTRVALTLLYAGVENVAILDGGFEKWVADGYPTQSGTITPTPVTYTGTVKSEMLVDKQYVADKIGEAIIIDARDLEVYLGFILEPWCARVGHIPTARSFPTPWLWDLAINATDGTVIYGTYKNVNVLKTFAECIVGANKSMEVIVYCGVGGYASTMYFVLSEVLNYTNVKFYDGSAQEWTSDLTLPVVYEDLGSEYMDLQSSYDQLQEDFNQLQNDFNQLQDDFNELQAMYDELQYNYSQLQNSFIQLQNNITQIQNSLTQLQNSFAQLQNNYNQLQNSFIQLRNNVTQIQSSLAQLQKDFEALYELAKTSTPAYLTYIFVATTVILLISTVYLATKVRKKG
;
A
#
# COMPACT_ATOMS: atom_id res chain seq x y z
N MET A 1 -27.81 -70.80 -12.51
CA MET A 1 -27.61 -69.71 -11.52
C MET A 1 -28.96 -69.35 -10.94
N ASP A 2 -29.19 -69.76 -9.70
CA ASP A 2 -30.50 -69.83 -9.07
C ASP A 2 -30.95 -68.45 -8.57
N LYS A 3 -32.12 -67.97 -9.04
CA LYS A 3 -32.70 -66.65 -8.73
C LYS A 3 -33.02 -66.45 -7.24
N ARG A 4 -32.85 -67.48 -6.41
CA ARG A 4 -33.00 -67.40 -4.95
C ARG A 4 -31.74 -66.97 -4.19
N LYS A 5 -30.58 -66.87 -4.85
CA LYS A 5 -29.33 -66.40 -4.19
C LYS A 5 -29.07 -64.90 -4.32
N VAL A 6 -29.82 -64.18 -5.16
CA VAL A 6 -29.69 -62.71 -5.31
C VAL A 6 -30.59 -61.95 -4.32
N ALA A 7 -31.65 -62.56 -3.79
CA ALA A 7 -32.52 -61.91 -2.79
C ALA A 7 -31.96 -61.93 -1.35
N PHE A 8 -31.04 -62.85 -1.03
CA PHE A 8 -30.46 -62.95 0.31
C PHE A 8 -29.19 -62.11 0.52
N LEU A 9 -28.53 -61.66 -0.55
CA LEU A 9 -27.39 -60.74 -0.46
C LEU A 9 -27.81 -59.27 -0.37
N SER A 10 -29.00 -58.92 -0.86
CA SER A 10 -29.54 -57.55 -0.80
C SER A 10 -30.13 -57.19 0.57
N ILE A 11 -30.49 -58.18 1.39
CA ILE A 11 -31.09 -57.96 2.72
C ILE A 11 -29.98 -57.87 3.80
N LEU A 12 -28.82 -58.49 3.58
CA LEU A 12 -27.65 -58.39 4.48
C LEU A 12 -26.80 -57.13 4.26
N LEU A 13 -26.96 -56.45 3.11
CA LEU A 13 -26.34 -55.14 2.83
C LEU A 13 -27.24 -53.95 3.20
N LEU A 14 -28.53 -54.16 3.48
CA LEU A 14 -29.45 -53.11 3.94
C LEU A 14 -29.62 -53.05 5.48
N SER A 15 -29.21 -54.10 6.21
CA SER A 15 -29.20 -54.12 7.68
C SER A 15 -27.90 -53.61 8.32
N ALA A 16 -26.88 -53.30 7.52
CA ALA A 16 -25.61 -52.70 7.98
C ALA A 16 -25.58 -51.16 7.88
N LEU A 17 -26.67 -50.53 7.42
CA LEU A 17 -26.83 -49.07 7.30
C LEU A 17 -27.80 -48.46 8.33
N LEU A 18 -28.22 -49.25 9.33
CA LEU A 18 -29.06 -48.82 10.46
C LEU A 18 -28.49 -49.28 11.81
N ALA A 19 -27.17 -49.31 11.93
CA ALA A 19 -26.57 -49.22 13.26
C ALA A 19 -26.70 -47.75 13.69
N PRO A 20 -27.35 -47.42 14.81
CA PRO A 20 -27.19 -46.09 15.38
C PRO A 20 -25.70 -45.94 15.64
N PHE A 21 -25.04 -45.06 14.90
CA PHE A 21 -23.78 -44.49 15.34
C PHE A 21 -24.13 -43.77 16.65
N SER A 22 -24.02 -44.49 17.77
CA SER A 22 -23.84 -43.86 19.07
C SER A 22 -22.50 -43.16 18.99
N ILE A 23 -22.52 -41.92 18.48
CA ILE A 23 -21.54 -40.93 18.85
C ILE A 23 -21.69 -40.82 20.36
N LYS A 24 -20.85 -41.56 21.10
CA LYS A 24 -20.57 -41.20 22.48
C LYS A 24 -19.87 -39.85 22.39
N THR A 25 -20.66 -38.78 22.45
CA THR A 25 -20.19 -37.46 22.86
C THR A 25 -19.69 -37.63 24.28
N ALA A 26 -18.44 -38.04 24.42
CA ALA A 26 -17.71 -37.90 25.67
C ALA A 26 -17.34 -36.43 25.83
N TYR A 27 -18.36 -35.61 26.11
CA TYR A 27 -18.19 -34.33 26.79
C TYR A 27 -18.62 -34.57 28.23
N SER A 28 -17.72 -35.08 29.06
CA SER A 28 -17.89 -34.96 30.50
C SER A 28 -17.32 -33.59 30.91
N SER A 29 -18.06 -32.53 30.59
CA SER A 29 -18.07 -31.36 31.48
C SER A 29 -18.80 -31.78 32.76
N PRO A 30 -18.51 -31.19 33.94
CA PRO A 30 -19.51 -31.17 34.99
C PRO A 30 -20.78 -30.61 34.33
N SER A 31 -21.86 -31.38 34.34
CA SER A 31 -23.06 -31.09 33.58
C SER A 31 -23.71 -29.81 34.09
N ARG A 32 -23.25 -28.65 33.61
CA ARG A 32 -23.96 -27.39 33.80
C ARG A 32 -25.34 -27.55 33.19
N ASN A 33 -26.38 -27.40 34.01
CA ASN A 33 -27.76 -27.54 33.57
C ASN A 33 -28.25 -26.33 32.75
N MET A 34 -27.50 -25.22 32.79
CA MET A 34 -27.77 -23.97 32.08
C MET A 34 -26.48 -23.45 31.39
N PRO A 35 -26.55 -23.01 30.12
CA PRO A 35 -25.43 -22.35 29.45
C PRO A 35 -24.94 -21.13 30.26
N PRO A 36 -23.63 -20.84 30.30
CA PRO A 36 -23.09 -19.67 31.01
C PRO A 36 -23.57 -18.34 30.43
N ILE A 37 -23.80 -18.29 29.13
CA ILE A 37 -24.36 -17.13 28.43
C ILE A 37 -25.67 -17.61 27.82
N VAL A 38 -26.79 -17.03 28.27
CA VAL A 38 -28.12 -17.37 27.78
C VAL A 38 -28.65 -16.26 26.90
N SER A 39 -29.32 -16.62 25.81
CA SER A 39 -30.01 -15.62 24.98
C SER A 39 -31.31 -15.16 25.63
N THR A 40 -31.78 -13.99 25.23
CA THR A 40 -33.13 -13.47 25.54
C THR A 40 -34.24 -14.47 25.20
N ALA A 41 -34.13 -15.14 24.06
CA ALA A 41 -35.06 -16.20 23.65
C ALA A 41 -35.02 -17.41 24.58
N TRP A 42 -33.82 -17.80 25.04
CA TRP A 42 -33.68 -18.89 26.01
C TRP A 42 -34.34 -18.50 27.33
N LEU A 43 -34.01 -17.33 27.90
CA LEU A 43 -34.57 -16.90 29.17
C LEU A 43 -36.10 -16.81 29.10
N TYR A 44 -36.65 -16.19 28.05
CA TYR A 44 -38.09 -16.09 27.85
C TYR A 44 -38.78 -17.47 27.82
N ALA A 45 -38.18 -18.45 27.15
CA ALA A 45 -38.74 -19.80 27.08
C ALA A 45 -38.70 -20.56 28.42
N HIS A 46 -37.88 -20.14 29.38
CA HIS A 46 -37.70 -20.81 30.68
C HIS A 46 -38.33 -20.06 31.86
N LEU A 47 -38.80 -18.82 31.65
CA LEU A 47 -39.55 -18.08 32.68
C LEU A 47 -40.76 -18.90 33.15
N GLY A 48 -40.81 -19.18 34.45
CA GLY A 48 -41.92 -19.90 35.10
C GLY A 48 -41.95 -21.43 34.88
N LEU A 49 -41.01 -22.00 34.14
CA LEU A 49 -40.90 -23.46 33.94
C LEU A 49 -39.94 -24.14 34.94
N VAL A 50 -38.94 -23.38 35.37
CA VAL A 50 -37.90 -23.75 36.33
C VAL A 50 -37.75 -22.60 37.32
N ASP A 51 -37.29 -22.89 38.53
CA ASP A 51 -37.09 -21.89 39.58
C ASP A 51 -35.81 -21.09 39.31
N ILE A 52 -35.87 -20.22 38.30
CA ILE A 52 -34.79 -19.30 37.91
C ILE A 52 -34.97 -18.00 38.68
N VAL A 53 -33.91 -17.58 39.37
CA VAL A 53 -33.76 -16.24 39.90
C VAL A 53 -33.21 -15.35 38.79
N VAL A 54 -34.07 -14.48 38.25
CA VAL A 54 -33.61 -13.40 37.36
C VAL A 54 -33.14 -12.25 38.23
N LEU A 55 -31.83 -12.01 38.24
CA LEU A 55 -31.19 -11.03 39.10
C LEU A 55 -30.88 -9.76 38.30
N ASP A 56 -31.68 -8.73 38.49
CA ASP A 56 -31.49 -7.43 37.85
C ASP A 56 -30.56 -6.54 38.69
N ILE A 57 -29.40 -6.21 38.13
CA ILE A 57 -28.32 -5.48 38.82
C ILE A 57 -28.31 -3.98 38.48
N ARG A 58 -29.30 -3.50 37.71
CA ARG A 58 -29.47 -2.08 37.38
C ARG A 58 -29.91 -1.28 38.61
N SER A 59 -29.95 0.04 38.47
CA SER A 59 -30.41 0.91 39.56
C SER A 59 -31.87 0.57 39.95
N PRO A 60 -32.26 0.78 41.21
CA PRO A 60 -33.65 0.60 41.65
C PRO A 60 -34.64 1.41 40.81
N GLU A 61 -34.24 2.59 40.34
CA GLU A 61 -35.05 3.46 39.48
C GLU A 61 -35.31 2.82 38.11
N GLU A 62 -34.27 2.33 37.44
CA GLU A 62 -34.39 1.66 36.13
C GLU A 62 -35.22 0.38 36.22
N TYR A 63 -34.97 -0.44 37.25
CA TYR A 63 -35.71 -1.66 37.50
C TYR A 63 -37.19 -1.39 37.78
N ASN A 64 -37.50 -0.45 38.69
CA ASN A 64 -38.88 -0.13 39.07
C ASN A 64 -39.67 0.43 37.87
N ALA A 65 -39.01 1.18 36.99
CA ALA A 65 -39.60 1.65 35.75
C ALA A 65 -39.98 0.48 34.84
N ASN A 66 -39.02 -0.40 34.49
CA ASN A 66 -39.25 -1.61 33.71
C ASN A 66 -38.17 -2.67 33.97
N HIS A 67 -38.58 -3.92 34.19
CA HIS A 67 -37.70 -5.08 34.38
C HIS A 67 -38.29 -6.34 33.73
N ILE A 68 -37.49 -7.41 33.67
CA ILE A 68 -37.96 -8.72 33.18
C ILE A 68 -38.97 -9.30 34.18
N PRO A 69 -40.14 -9.82 33.75
CA PRO A 69 -41.16 -10.34 34.67
C PRO A 69 -40.60 -11.37 35.65
N GLY A 70 -40.88 -11.17 36.94
CA GLY A 70 -40.38 -12.04 38.02
C GLY A 70 -38.97 -11.73 38.52
N ALA A 71 -38.23 -10.79 37.90
CA ALA A 71 -36.88 -10.46 38.33
C ALA A 71 -36.85 -9.75 39.69
N ILE A 72 -35.83 -10.05 40.49
CA ILE A 72 -35.51 -9.32 41.73
C ILE A 72 -34.41 -8.30 41.47
N ASN A 73 -34.38 -7.20 42.23
CA ASN A 73 -33.36 -6.16 42.07
C ASN A 73 -32.33 -6.20 43.20
N VAL A 74 -31.08 -6.41 42.83
CA VAL A 74 -29.92 -6.26 43.73
C VAL A 74 -28.85 -5.48 42.98
N PRO A 75 -28.81 -4.15 43.16
CA PRO A 75 -27.92 -3.28 42.39
C PRO A 75 -26.45 -3.70 42.45
N SER A 76 -25.74 -3.51 41.34
CA SER A 76 -24.35 -3.97 41.15
C SER A 76 -23.38 -3.59 42.27
N TYR A 77 -23.51 -2.38 42.85
CA TYR A 77 -22.62 -1.89 43.91
C TYR A 77 -22.69 -2.69 45.22
N MET A 78 -23.67 -3.59 45.38
CA MET A 78 -23.77 -4.46 46.56
C MET A 78 -22.91 -5.73 46.44
N TRP A 79 -22.30 -6.00 45.29
CA TRP A 79 -21.62 -7.27 45.00
C TRP A 79 -20.10 -7.22 45.15
N PHE A 80 -19.58 -6.07 45.58
CA PHE A 80 -18.15 -5.80 45.77
C PHE A 80 -17.96 -4.67 46.77
N THR A 81 -16.81 -4.61 47.42
CA THR A 81 -16.49 -3.50 48.34
C THR A 81 -16.05 -2.27 47.57
N ASN A 82 -16.19 -1.08 48.17
CA ASN A 82 -15.61 0.17 47.67
C ASN A 82 -15.89 0.39 46.18
N PRO A 83 -17.11 0.81 45.81
CA PRO A 83 -17.49 0.97 44.41
C PRO A 83 -16.50 1.86 43.66
N PRO A 84 -16.27 1.59 42.37
CA PRO A 84 -15.28 2.33 41.59
C PRO A 84 -15.61 3.82 41.63
N PHE A 85 -14.56 4.66 41.62
CA PHE A 85 -14.65 6.12 41.77
C PHE A 85 -15.06 6.62 43.17
N GLY A 86 -15.12 5.74 44.17
CA GLY A 86 -15.28 6.09 45.58
C GLY A 86 -14.01 6.66 46.22
N ALA A 87 -14.11 7.17 47.45
CA ALA A 87 -12.98 7.72 48.19
C ALA A 87 -12.09 6.64 48.85
N GLU A 88 -12.63 5.46 49.10
CA GLU A 88 -11.94 4.36 49.79
C GLU A 88 -11.35 3.39 48.77
N PHE A 89 -10.08 3.03 48.95
CA PHE A 89 -9.33 2.07 48.13
C PHE A 89 -8.91 0.86 48.99
N PRO A 90 -8.71 -0.33 48.41
CA PRO A 90 -8.87 -0.67 46.98
C PRO A 90 -10.34 -0.82 46.54
N TRP A 91 -10.59 -0.73 45.24
CA TRP A 91 -11.93 -0.79 44.64
C TRP A 91 -12.31 -2.18 44.17
N MET A 92 -13.59 -2.51 44.31
CA MET A 92 -14.23 -3.71 43.78
C MET A 92 -13.66 -5.05 44.25
N GLU A 93 -13.03 -5.10 45.42
CA GLU A 93 -12.63 -6.36 46.07
C GLU A 93 -13.85 -7.22 46.42
N MET A 94 -13.62 -8.51 46.66
CA MET A 94 -14.68 -9.39 47.14
C MET A 94 -15.19 -8.94 48.53
N PRO A 95 -16.52 -8.89 48.74
CA PRO A 95 -17.08 -8.64 50.06
C PRO A 95 -16.70 -9.72 51.07
N SER A 96 -16.85 -9.43 52.37
CA SER A 96 -16.71 -10.46 53.39
C SER A 96 -17.75 -11.56 53.23
N ASP A 97 -17.37 -12.80 53.55
CA ASP A 97 -18.23 -13.97 53.42
C ASP A 97 -19.56 -13.80 54.18
N ASP A 98 -19.54 -13.27 55.41
CA ASP A 98 -20.74 -13.02 56.22
C ASP A 98 -21.72 -12.06 55.52
N TYR A 99 -21.21 -10.96 54.95
CA TYR A 99 -22.04 -9.99 54.23
C TYR A 99 -22.63 -10.62 52.97
N LEU A 100 -21.82 -11.38 52.23
CA LEU A 100 -22.24 -12.03 51.00
C LEU A 100 -23.33 -13.08 51.27
N PHE A 101 -23.18 -13.89 52.31
CA PHE A 101 -24.18 -14.89 52.69
C PHE A 101 -25.49 -14.25 53.14
N GLU A 102 -25.43 -13.14 53.89
CA GLU A 102 -26.61 -12.36 54.25
C GLU A 102 -27.29 -11.76 53.01
N LEU A 103 -26.52 -11.19 52.09
CA LEU A 103 -27.03 -10.62 50.83
C LEU A 103 -27.77 -11.68 50.00
N LEU A 104 -27.19 -12.86 49.84
CA LEU A 104 -27.78 -13.95 49.06
C LEU A 104 -29.06 -14.47 49.72
N GLY A 105 -28.98 -14.75 51.03
CA GLY A 105 -30.12 -15.25 51.80
C GLY A 105 -31.31 -14.29 51.79
N ASN A 106 -31.07 -13.00 52.01
CA ASN A 106 -32.12 -11.97 51.97
C ASN A 106 -32.81 -11.84 50.59
N ASN A 107 -32.17 -12.32 49.52
CA ASN A 107 -32.65 -12.23 48.16
C ASN A 107 -33.16 -13.57 47.58
N SER A 108 -33.56 -14.52 48.44
CA SER A 108 -34.06 -15.85 48.05
C SER A 108 -33.04 -16.71 47.29
N ILE A 109 -31.75 -16.39 47.32
CA ILE A 109 -30.73 -17.16 46.59
C ILE A 109 -30.16 -18.24 47.53
N THR A 110 -29.99 -19.45 46.99
CA THR A 110 -29.34 -20.61 47.62
C THR A 110 -28.21 -21.11 46.73
N GLU A 111 -27.39 -22.04 47.20
CA GLU A 111 -26.30 -22.64 46.42
C GLU A 111 -26.78 -23.36 45.15
N ASP A 112 -27.98 -23.97 45.22
CA ASP A 112 -28.61 -24.71 44.13
C ASP A 112 -29.40 -23.80 43.16
N SER A 113 -29.59 -22.52 43.50
CA SER A 113 -30.39 -21.60 42.70
C SER A 113 -29.84 -21.42 41.29
N TRP A 114 -30.73 -21.35 40.30
CA TRP A 114 -30.39 -21.03 38.93
C TRP A 114 -30.48 -19.52 38.78
N VAL A 115 -29.34 -18.84 38.70
CA VAL A 115 -29.28 -17.37 38.67
C VAL A 115 -28.94 -16.90 37.27
N VAL A 116 -29.80 -16.07 36.67
CA VAL A 116 -29.50 -15.34 35.43
C VAL A 116 -29.30 -13.88 35.78
N VAL A 117 -28.05 -13.41 35.69
CA VAL A 117 -27.69 -12.01 35.96
C VAL A 117 -28.03 -11.15 34.74
N VAL A 118 -28.76 -10.07 35.01
CA VAL A 118 -29.23 -9.12 34.00
C VAL A 118 -28.78 -7.73 34.41
N GLY A 119 -28.04 -7.05 33.53
CA GLY A 119 -27.66 -5.66 33.73
C GLY A 119 -27.83 -4.85 32.46
N SER A 120 -27.40 -3.59 32.53
CA SER A 120 -27.26 -2.74 31.35
C SER A 120 -26.04 -3.18 30.54
N THR A 121 -26.20 -3.31 29.22
CA THR A 121 -25.08 -3.50 28.27
C THR A 121 -24.97 -2.36 27.26
N SER A 122 -25.74 -1.29 27.46
CA SER A 122 -25.64 -0.05 26.72
C SER A 122 -24.63 0.89 27.36
N GLY A 123 -24.19 1.89 26.59
CA GLY A 123 -23.28 2.90 27.10
C GLY A 123 -22.47 3.63 26.03
N PRO A 124 -21.60 4.56 26.45
CA PRO A 124 -20.74 5.29 25.54
C PRO A 124 -19.55 4.43 25.07
N LEU A 125 -19.09 4.66 23.84
CA LEU A 125 -17.84 4.11 23.29
C LEU A 125 -16.59 4.92 23.68
N ALA A 126 -16.76 6.06 24.35
CA ALA A 126 -15.69 6.99 24.71
C ALA A 126 -16.13 7.89 25.89
N PRO A 127 -15.18 8.45 26.67
CA PRO A 127 -13.73 8.31 26.56
C PRO A 127 -13.21 6.96 27.08
N LEU A 128 -11.99 6.61 26.64
CA LEU A 128 -11.19 5.52 27.19
C LEU A 128 -10.28 6.06 28.31
N PRO A 129 -9.91 5.24 29.31
CA PRO A 129 -10.47 3.92 29.64
C PRO A 129 -11.92 4.08 30.15
N LEU A 130 -12.72 2.99 30.18
CA LEU A 130 -14.14 2.87 30.66
C LEU A 130 -15.25 2.77 29.61
N ALA A 131 -14.94 2.90 28.32
CA ALA A 131 -15.92 2.58 27.28
C ALA A 131 -16.41 1.14 27.46
N LEU A 132 -17.72 0.87 27.40
CA LEU A 132 -18.30 -0.49 27.56
C LEU A 132 -18.20 -1.12 28.96
N TYR A 133 -17.81 -0.37 29.99
CA TYR A 133 -17.62 -0.93 31.33
C TYR A 133 -18.88 -1.58 31.92
N ASN A 134 -20.07 -1.07 31.59
CA ASN A 134 -21.36 -1.62 32.05
C ASN A 134 -21.53 -3.11 31.75
N ILE A 135 -21.00 -3.58 30.60
CA ILE A 135 -21.11 -4.99 30.20
C ILE A 135 -20.33 -5.88 31.18
N ALA A 136 -19.16 -5.42 31.65
CA ALA A 136 -18.36 -6.15 32.63
C ALA A 136 -18.96 -6.17 34.03
N THR A 137 -19.80 -5.19 34.39
CA THR A 137 -20.52 -5.21 35.68
C THR A 137 -21.38 -6.46 35.84
N VAL A 138 -21.96 -6.98 34.75
CA VAL A 138 -22.76 -8.22 34.75
C VAL A 138 -21.91 -9.42 35.18
N THR A 139 -20.72 -9.58 34.60
CA THR A 139 -19.82 -10.68 34.96
C THR A 139 -19.16 -10.46 36.31
N ARG A 140 -18.99 -9.21 36.77
CA ARG A 140 -18.47 -8.93 38.13
C ARG A 140 -19.42 -9.48 39.20
N VAL A 141 -20.72 -9.30 39.01
CA VAL A 141 -21.76 -9.90 39.89
C VAL A 141 -21.79 -11.42 39.72
N ALA A 142 -21.76 -11.92 38.49
CA ALA A 142 -21.70 -13.37 38.24
C ALA A 142 -20.49 -14.03 38.92
N LEU A 143 -19.33 -13.36 38.91
CA LEU A 143 -18.13 -13.84 39.58
C LEU A 143 -18.28 -13.89 41.10
N THR A 144 -18.90 -12.88 41.72
CA THR A 144 -19.19 -12.90 43.17
C THR A 144 -20.14 -14.04 43.53
N LEU A 145 -21.15 -14.32 42.70
CA LEU A 145 -22.05 -15.47 42.88
C LEU A 145 -21.31 -16.80 42.80
N LEU A 146 -20.43 -16.95 41.79
CA LEU A 146 -19.59 -18.14 41.63
C LEU A 146 -18.63 -18.31 42.81
N TYR A 147 -18.01 -17.22 43.28
CA TYR A 147 -17.18 -17.19 44.48
C TYR A 147 -17.96 -17.63 45.72
N ALA A 148 -19.21 -17.18 45.89
CA ALA A 148 -20.06 -17.59 47.01
C ALA A 148 -20.40 -19.09 47.04
N GLY A 149 -20.21 -19.80 45.92
CA GLY A 149 -20.55 -21.20 45.77
C GLY A 149 -21.85 -21.47 45.02
N VAL A 150 -22.50 -20.46 44.44
CA VAL A 150 -23.69 -20.69 43.59
C VAL A 150 -23.28 -21.47 42.34
N GLU A 151 -23.89 -22.65 42.13
CA GLU A 151 -23.45 -23.57 41.07
C GLU A 151 -23.92 -23.14 39.68
N ASN A 152 -25.15 -22.62 39.58
CA ASN A 152 -25.85 -22.41 38.31
C ASN A 152 -25.97 -20.93 37.97
N VAL A 153 -24.84 -20.27 37.70
CA VAL A 153 -24.80 -18.83 37.34
C VAL A 153 -24.67 -18.66 35.82
N ALA A 154 -25.57 -17.89 35.23
CA ALA A 154 -25.49 -17.43 33.84
C ALA A 154 -25.69 -15.92 33.75
N ILE A 155 -25.31 -15.36 32.60
CA ILE A 155 -25.55 -13.96 32.24
C ILE A 155 -26.47 -13.88 31.02
N LEU A 156 -27.33 -12.86 30.98
CA LEU A 156 -28.18 -12.59 29.82
C LEU A 156 -27.40 -11.87 28.72
N ASP A 157 -27.26 -12.52 27.57
CA ASP A 157 -26.56 -11.97 26.41
C ASP A 157 -27.30 -10.74 25.86
N GLY A 158 -26.63 -9.59 25.83
CA GLY A 158 -27.23 -8.30 25.48
C GLY A 158 -28.02 -7.59 26.59
N GLY A 159 -28.06 -8.18 27.80
CA GLY A 159 -28.68 -7.55 28.97
C GLY A 159 -30.15 -7.16 28.78
N PHE A 160 -30.59 -6.18 29.57
CA PHE A 160 -31.98 -5.70 29.53
C PHE A 160 -32.31 -4.98 28.22
N GLU A 161 -31.37 -4.24 27.64
CA GLU A 161 -31.62 -3.49 26.41
C GLU A 161 -31.92 -4.41 25.23
N LYS A 162 -31.19 -5.53 25.11
CA LYS A 162 -31.50 -6.53 24.08
C LYS A 162 -32.83 -7.24 24.34
N TRP A 163 -33.18 -7.52 25.60
CA TRP A 163 -34.49 -8.09 25.95
C TRP A 163 -35.65 -7.23 25.42
N VAL A 164 -35.57 -5.91 25.63
CA VAL A 164 -36.54 -4.95 25.11
C VAL A 164 -36.48 -4.86 23.58
N ALA A 165 -35.28 -4.81 22.98
CA ALA A 165 -35.11 -4.74 21.54
C ALA A 165 -35.67 -5.96 20.80
N ASP A 166 -35.63 -7.14 21.41
CA ASP A 166 -36.21 -8.37 20.89
C ASP A 166 -37.75 -8.44 21.10
N GLY A 167 -38.35 -7.47 21.79
CA GLY A 167 -39.79 -7.34 21.96
C GLY A 167 -40.39 -8.23 23.04
N TYR A 168 -39.58 -8.71 24.00
CA TYR A 168 -40.08 -9.52 25.10
C TYR A 168 -40.80 -8.67 26.18
N PRO A 169 -41.77 -9.25 26.92
CA PRO A 169 -42.55 -8.51 27.91
C PRO A 169 -41.70 -7.93 29.04
N THR A 170 -42.13 -6.79 29.59
CA THR A 170 -41.58 -6.18 30.80
C THR A 170 -42.64 -6.01 31.87
N GLN A 171 -42.19 -5.85 33.12
CA GLN A 171 -42.99 -5.55 34.29
C GLN A 171 -42.47 -4.28 34.96
N SER A 172 -43.33 -3.52 35.65
CA SER A 172 -42.96 -2.37 36.49
C SER A 172 -43.29 -2.66 37.96
N GLY A 173 -42.75 -1.85 38.88
CA GLY A 173 -42.90 -2.07 40.31
C GLY A 173 -41.73 -2.83 40.92
N THR A 174 -41.89 -3.30 42.15
CA THR A 174 -40.86 -4.07 42.85
C THR A 174 -41.36 -5.45 43.26
N ILE A 175 -40.46 -6.43 43.21
CA ILE A 175 -40.67 -7.76 43.78
C ILE A 175 -39.85 -7.85 45.05
N THR A 176 -40.50 -8.21 46.16
CA THR A 176 -39.82 -8.46 47.43
C THR A 176 -39.52 -9.95 47.54
N PRO A 177 -38.24 -10.36 47.52
CA PRO A 177 -37.85 -11.76 47.74
C PRO A 177 -38.24 -12.22 49.14
N THR A 178 -38.35 -13.54 49.32
CA THR A 178 -38.59 -14.18 50.62
C THR A 178 -37.26 -14.67 51.18
N PRO A 179 -36.75 -14.09 52.28
CA PRO A 179 -35.46 -14.46 52.80
C PRO A 179 -35.32 -15.95 53.12
N VAL A 180 -34.16 -16.50 52.81
CA VAL A 180 -33.73 -17.87 53.11
C VAL A 180 -32.38 -17.81 53.83
N THR A 181 -31.99 -18.91 54.47
CA THR A 181 -30.62 -19.04 54.99
C THR A 181 -29.71 -19.52 53.87
N TYR A 182 -28.66 -18.76 53.55
CA TYR A 182 -27.60 -19.21 52.67
C TYR A 182 -26.59 -20.06 53.45
N THR A 183 -26.26 -21.25 52.93
CA THR A 183 -25.35 -22.23 53.55
C THR A 183 -24.21 -22.67 52.63
N GLY A 184 -23.99 -21.93 51.54
CA GLY A 184 -22.94 -22.25 50.58
C GLY A 184 -21.54 -22.10 51.16
N THR A 185 -20.56 -22.63 50.42
CA THR A 185 -19.14 -22.51 50.76
C THR A 185 -18.43 -21.68 49.70
N VAL A 186 -17.66 -20.69 50.15
CA VAL A 186 -16.88 -19.86 49.23
C VAL A 186 -15.78 -20.65 48.53
N LYS A 187 -15.56 -20.33 47.26
CA LYS A 187 -14.47 -20.88 46.43
C LYS A 187 -13.26 -19.95 46.52
N SER A 188 -12.64 -19.90 47.70
CA SER A 188 -11.51 -19.00 47.98
C SER A 188 -10.31 -19.22 47.07
N GLU A 189 -10.16 -20.43 46.52
CA GLU A 189 -9.14 -20.75 45.52
C GLU A 189 -9.29 -20.00 44.20
N MET A 190 -10.43 -19.34 43.94
CA MET A 190 -10.62 -18.48 42.78
C MET A 190 -9.77 -17.20 42.86
N LEU A 191 -9.53 -16.70 44.07
CA LEU A 191 -8.82 -15.44 44.31
C LEU A 191 -7.34 -15.70 44.56
N VAL A 192 -6.48 -14.82 44.06
CA VAL A 192 -5.04 -14.84 44.33
C VAL A 192 -4.58 -13.45 44.71
N ASP A 193 -3.70 -13.36 45.70
CA ASP A 193 -3.15 -12.08 46.13
C ASP A 193 -1.95 -11.65 45.29
N LYS A 194 -1.50 -10.42 45.51
CA LYS A 194 -0.34 -9.83 44.83
C LYS A 194 0.95 -10.64 44.96
N GLN A 195 1.18 -11.27 46.12
CA GLN A 195 2.39 -12.07 46.34
C GLN A 195 2.34 -13.35 45.51
N TYR A 196 1.19 -14.02 45.45
CA TYR A 196 0.97 -15.16 44.58
C TYR A 196 1.25 -14.83 43.11
N VAL A 197 0.75 -13.68 42.63
CA VAL A 197 1.01 -13.24 41.26
C VAL A 197 2.49 -12.99 41.03
N ALA A 198 3.20 -12.35 41.97
CA ALA A 198 4.64 -12.12 41.88
C ALA A 198 5.45 -13.42 41.81
N ASP A 199 5.09 -14.43 42.59
CA ASP A 199 5.73 -15.74 42.60
C ASP A 199 5.46 -16.54 41.30
N LYS A 200 4.45 -16.14 40.52
CA LYS A 200 4.02 -16.82 39.30
C LYS A 200 4.44 -16.16 37.99
N ILE A 201 5.16 -15.05 38.04
CA ILE A 201 5.74 -14.39 36.86
C ILE A 201 6.66 -15.37 36.12
N GLY A 202 6.39 -15.58 34.83
CA GLY A 202 7.12 -16.54 33.99
C GLY A 202 6.75 -18.01 34.18
N GLU A 203 5.91 -18.35 35.17
CA GLU A 203 5.39 -19.71 35.39
C GLU A 203 3.94 -19.85 34.90
N ALA A 204 3.04 -18.99 35.41
CA ALA A 204 1.63 -18.97 35.04
C ALA A 204 1.41 -18.14 33.77
N ILE A 205 0.27 -18.37 33.10
CA ILE A 205 -0.19 -17.50 32.02
C ILE A 205 -0.89 -16.30 32.67
N ILE A 206 -0.24 -15.16 32.72
CA ILE A 206 -0.83 -13.92 33.24
C ILE A 206 -1.52 -13.18 32.08
N ILE A 207 -2.78 -12.79 32.26
CA ILE A 207 -3.60 -12.11 31.25
C ILE A 207 -3.98 -10.73 31.77
N ASP A 208 -3.56 -9.69 31.03
CA ASP A 208 -4.01 -8.32 31.22
C ASP A 208 -5.25 -8.07 30.36
N ALA A 209 -6.39 -7.86 31.02
CA ALA A 209 -7.69 -7.71 30.37
C ALA A 209 -8.06 -6.25 30.04
N ARG A 210 -7.16 -5.29 30.29
CA ARG A 210 -7.37 -3.86 29.98
C ARG A 210 -7.29 -3.59 28.48
N ASP A 211 -7.66 -2.37 28.09
CA ASP A 211 -7.49 -1.87 26.73
C ASP A 211 -6.01 -1.96 26.29
N LEU A 212 -5.78 -2.20 25.00
CA LEU A 212 -4.45 -2.50 24.48
C LEU A 212 -3.46 -1.35 24.74
N GLU A 213 -3.90 -0.11 24.57
CA GLU A 213 -3.10 1.09 24.82
C GLU A 213 -2.75 1.31 26.29
N VAL A 214 -3.55 0.78 27.22
CA VAL A 214 -3.23 0.77 28.66
C VAL A 214 -2.15 -0.28 28.94
N TYR A 215 -2.29 -1.48 28.37
CA TYR A 215 -1.28 -2.53 28.44
C TYR A 215 0.08 -2.06 27.88
N LEU A 216 0.08 -1.41 26.71
CA LEU A 216 1.30 -0.88 26.08
C LEU A 216 1.94 0.26 26.88
N GLY A 217 1.23 0.87 27.82
CA GLY A 217 1.72 1.96 28.66
C GLY A 217 1.52 3.36 28.06
N PHE A 218 0.69 3.50 27.03
CA PHE A 218 0.35 4.79 26.43
C PHE A 218 -0.66 5.60 27.25
N ILE A 219 -1.55 4.89 27.95
CA ILE A 219 -2.56 5.51 28.82
C ILE A 219 -2.31 5.07 30.26
N LEU A 220 -2.16 6.06 31.15
CA LEU A 220 -2.24 5.84 32.59
C LEU A 220 -3.70 5.88 33.01
N GLU A 221 -4.23 4.76 33.51
CA GLU A 221 -5.55 4.79 34.14
C GLU A 221 -5.51 5.67 35.40
N PRO A 222 -6.51 6.55 35.64
CA PRO A 222 -6.48 7.51 36.76
C PRO A 222 -6.33 6.90 38.17
N TRP A 223 -6.65 5.62 38.33
CA TRP A 223 -6.56 4.87 39.57
C TRP A 223 -5.30 3.99 39.68
N CYS A 224 -4.41 4.02 38.69
CA CYS A 224 -3.11 3.36 38.73
C CYS A 224 -2.00 4.38 39.01
N ALA A 225 -0.95 3.96 39.72
CA ALA A 225 0.16 4.85 40.05
C ALA A 225 1.26 4.88 38.96
N ARG A 226 1.32 3.87 38.10
CA ARG A 226 2.34 3.70 37.05
C ARG A 226 1.72 3.12 35.77
N VAL A 227 2.30 3.47 34.62
CA VAL A 227 1.95 2.87 33.31
C VAL A 227 2.56 1.47 33.17
N GLY A 228 2.02 0.69 32.23
CA GLY A 228 2.52 -0.65 31.89
C GLY A 228 1.71 -1.77 32.52
N HIS A 229 2.24 -2.98 32.42
CA HIS A 229 1.63 -4.26 32.77
C HIS A 229 2.59 -5.12 33.62
N ILE A 230 2.06 -6.18 34.23
CA ILE A 230 2.84 -7.16 35.01
C ILE A 230 3.81 -7.89 34.06
N PRO A 231 5.09 -8.10 34.40
CA PRO A 231 6.02 -8.81 33.52
C PRO A 231 5.48 -10.17 33.08
N THR A 232 5.74 -10.56 31.83
CA THR A 232 5.25 -11.79 31.18
C THR A 232 3.73 -11.86 30.92
N ALA A 233 2.95 -10.88 31.39
CA ALA A 233 1.53 -10.82 31.07
C ALA A 233 1.31 -10.69 29.57
N ARG A 234 0.24 -11.32 29.07
CA ARG A 234 -0.20 -11.22 27.68
C ARG A 234 -1.43 -10.33 27.63
N SER A 235 -1.48 -9.42 26.67
CA SER A 235 -2.66 -8.60 26.42
C SER A 235 -3.80 -9.45 25.87
N PHE A 236 -4.95 -9.45 26.54
CA PHE A 236 -6.20 -9.97 26.00
C PHE A 236 -7.35 -9.00 26.35
N PRO A 237 -7.52 -7.91 25.60
CA PRO A 237 -8.49 -6.87 25.94
C PRO A 237 -9.93 -7.41 25.98
N THR A 238 -10.62 -7.22 27.11
CA THR A 238 -11.99 -7.68 27.30
C THR A 238 -12.98 -7.15 26.24
N PRO A 239 -12.89 -5.91 25.74
CA PRO A 239 -13.75 -5.44 24.65
C PRO A 239 -13.72 -6.31 23.38
N TRP A 240 -12.65 -7.08 23.14
CA TRP A 240 -12.59 -8.01 22.01
C TRP A 240 -13.53 -9.21 22.13
N LEU A 241 -14.14 -9.43 23.30
CA LEU A 241 -15.06 -10.53 23.54
C LEU A 241 -16.50 -10.20 23.11
N TRP A 242 -16.78 -8.94 22.74
CA TRP A 242 -18.13 -8.46 22.48
C TRP A 242 -18.37 -8.04 21.02
N ASP A 243 -19.62 -8.22 20.57
CA ASP A 243 -20.22 -7.62 19.39
C ASP A 243 -21.20 -6.53 19.86
N LEU A 244 -21.19 -5.37 19.19
CA LEU A 244 -21.93 -4.19 19.62
C LEU A 244 -23.01 -3.83 18.60
N ALA A 245 -24.24 -3.61 19.08
CA ALA A 245 -25.28 -2.95 18.32
C ALA A 245 -25.16 -1.43 18.55
N ILE A 246 -24.84 -0.68 17.50
CA ILE A 246 -24.55 0.76 17.60
C ILE A 246 -25.69 1.55 16.96
N ASN A 247 -26.09 2.63 17.61
CA ASN A 247 -26.98 3.63 17.03
C ASN A 247 -26.23 4.41 15.95
N ALA A 248 -26.66 4.26 14.69
CA ALA A 248 -26.01 4.87 13.55
C ALA A 248 -26.03 6.42 13.56
N THR A 249 -26.91 7.05 14.35
CA THR A 249 -27.04 8.52 14.38
C THR A 249 -26.07 9.18 15.34
N ASP A 250 -25.84 8.60 16.53
CA ASP A 250 -25.02 9.21 17.59
C ASP A 250 -23.81 8.36 18.02
N GLY A 251 -23.66 7.15 17.46
CA GLY A 251 -22.55 6.24 17.77
C GLY A 251 -22.64 5.58 19.15
N THR A 252 -23.75 5.72 19.86
CA THR A 252 -23.95 5.09 21.17
C THR A 252 -24.19 3.58 21.05
N VAL A 253 -23.77 2.81 22.04
CA VAL A 253 -24.05 1.37 22.08
C VAL A 253 -25.45 1.16 22.62
N ILE A 254 -26.29 0.52 21.80
CA ILE A 254 -27.67 0.13 22.15
C ILE A 254 -27.63 -1.08 23.08
N TYR A 255 -26.82 -2.09 22.74
CA TYR A 255 -26.51 -3.24 23.59
C TYR A 255 -25.23 -3.92 23.12
N GLY A 256 -24.58 -4.68 24.00
CA GLY A 256 -23.42 -5.51 23.70
C GLY A 256 -23.70 -7.00 23.96
N THR A 257 -23.41 -7.84 22.99
CA THR A 257 -23.52 -9.31 23.07
C THR A 257 -22.14 -9.95 23.03
N TYR A 258 -22.00 -11.18 23.51
CA TYR A 258 -20.75 -11.92 23.36
C TYR A 258 -20.58 -12.44 21.94
N LYS A 259 -19.33 -12.44 21.46
CA LYS A 259 -18.99 -13.09 20.19
C LYS A 259 -19.32 -14.58 20.25
N ASN A 260 -19.53 -15.16 19.07
CA ASN A 260 -19.75 -16.59 18.94
C ASN A 260 -18.66 -17.41 19.68
N VAL A 261 -19.07 -18.46 20.38
CA VAL A 261 -18.18 -19.30 21.21
C VAL A 261 -16.96 -19.84 20.45
N ASN A 262 -17.07 -20.12 19.15
CA ASN A 262 -15.93 -20.57 18.35
C ASN A 262 -14.89 -19.46 18.14
N VAL A 263 -15.33 -18.20 18.03
CA VAL A 263 -14.44 -17.03 17.95
C VAL A 263 -13.74 -16.81 19.28
N LEU A 264 -14.50 -16.83 20.38
CA LEU A 264 -13.95 -16.71 21.74
C LEU A 264 -12.90 -17.81 22.01
N LYS A 265 -13.23 -19.06 21.64
CA LYS A 265 -12.31 -20.20 21.72
C LYS A 265 -11.02 -19.93 20.92
N THR A 266 -11.14 -19.46 19.68
CA THR A 266 -9.98 -19.18 18.82
C THR A 266 -9.08 -18.12 19.45
N PHE A 267 -9.65 -17.03 19.98
CA PHE A 267 -8.88 -15.99 20.67
C PHE A 267 -8.17 -16.54 21.91
N ALA A 268 -8.88 -17.28 22.75
CA ALA A 268 -8.29 -17.88 23.95
C ALA A 268 -7.18 -18.89 23.63
N GLU A 269 -7.37 -19.76 22.63
CA GLU A 269 -6.34 -20.73 22.23
C GLU A 269 -5.08 -20.06 21.66
N CYS A 270 -5.22 -18.92 20.97
CA CYS A 270 -4.08 -18.14 20.47
C CYS A 270 -3.33 -17.40 21.58
N ILE A 271 -4.05 -16.81 22.55
CA ILE A 271 -3.45 -15.90 23.55
C ILE A 271 -3.09 -16.64 24.84
N VAL A 272 -3.99 -17.48 25.35
CA VAL A 272 -3.81 -18.26 26.58
C VAL A 272 -3.11 -19.58 26.24
N GLY A 273 -3.56 -20.26 25.20
CA GLY A 273 -3.08 -21.57 24.78
C GLY A 273 -4.16 -22.66 24.88
N ALA A 274 -4.01 -23.74 24.12
CA ALA A 274 -5.01 -24.81 24.04
C ALA A 274 -5.06 -25.75 25.26
N ASN A 275 -4.03 -25.76 26.12
CA ASN A 275 -4.03 -26.57 27.33
C ASN A 275 -4.85 -25.89 28.44
N LYS A 276 -6.09 -26.33 28.60
CA LYS A 276 -7.07 -25.78 29.54
C LYS A 276 -6.76 -26.00 31.03
N SER A 277 -5.80 -26.86 31.36
CA SER A 277 -5.40 -27.10 32.76
C SER A 277 -4.21 -26.25 33.21
N MET A 278 -3.62 -25.46 32.30
CA MET A 278 -2.58 -24.50 32.68
C MET A 278 -3.16 -23.46 33.64
N GLU A 279 -2.33 -23.01 34.58
CA GLU A 279 -2.70 -21.92 35.45
C GLU A 279 -2.77 -20.61 34.67
N VAL A 280 -3.92 -19.94 34.76
CA VAL A 280 -4.17 -18.64 34.13
C VAL A 280 -4.55 -17.65 35.21
N ILE A 281 -3.82 -16.55 35.34
CA ILE A 281 -4.15 -15.47 36.27
C ILE A 281 -4.67 -14.30 35.45
N VAL A 282 -5.92 -13.87 35.68
CA VAL A 282 -6.50 -12.72 35.00
C VAL A 282 -6.54 -11.51 35.93
N TYR A 283 -6.19 -10.34 35.39
CA TYR A 283 -6.28 -9.06 36.08
C TYR A 283 -6.65 -7.93 35.11
N CYS A 284 -7.07 -6.78 35.62
CA CYS A 284 -7.27 -5.59 34.80
C CYS A 284 -6.86 -4.32 35.56
N GLY A 285 -7.62 -3.23 35.47
CA GLY A 285 -7.39 -2.02 36.27
C GLY A 285 -7.75 -2.22 37.75
N VAL A 286 -8.95 -2.74 38.00
CA VAL A 286 -9.62 -2.80 39.32
C VAL A 286 -10.55 -4.02 39.45
N GLY A 287 -10.31 -5.09 38.69
CA GLY A 287 -11.13 -6.32 38.73
C GLY A 287 -12.37 -6.39 37.82
N GLY A 288 -12.87 -5.28 37.25
CA GLY A 288 -14.05 -5.31 36.37
C GLY A 288 -13.87 -6.11 35.08
N TYR A 289 -13.04 -5.65 34.14
CA TYR A 289 -12.77 -6.42 32.91
C TYR A 289 -12.21 -7.82 33.14
N ALA A 290 -11.44 -7.99 34.23
CA ALA A 290 -10.93 -9.29 34.61
C ALA A 290 -12.05 -10.28 34.96
N SER A 291 -13.20 -9.84 35.50
CA SER A 291 -14.31 -10.75 35.80
C SER A 291 -14.95 -11.30 34.53
N THR A 292 -15.04 -10.49 33.47
CA THR A 292 -15.47 -10.98 32.15
C THR A 292 -14.50 -11.99 31.59
N MET A 293 -13.20 -11.70 31.64
CA MET A 293 -12.18 -12.61 31.14
C MET A 293 -12.19 -13.92 31.92
N TYR A 294 -12.28 -13.86 33.24
CA TYR A 294 -12.44 -15.04 34.10
C TYR A 294 -13.64 -15.85 33.64
N PHE A 295 -14.83 -15.25 33.60
CA PHE A 295 -16.08 -15.93 33.28
C PHE A 295 -16.04 -16.59 31.90
N VAL A 296 -15.49 -15.92 30.89
CA VAL A 296 -15.36 -16.51 29.56
C VAL A 296 -14.37 -17.67 29.56
N LEU A 297 -13.22 -17.54 30.20
CA LEU A 297 -12.24 -18.63 30.22
C LEU A 297 -12.75 -19.84 31.01
N SER A 298 -13.24 -19.64 32.23
CA SER A 298 -13.67 -20.73 33.12
C SER A 298 -15.03 -21.31 32.71
N GLU A 299 -16.06 -20.47 32.64
CA GLU A 299 -17.44 -20.93 32.50
C GLU A 299 -17.84 -21.23 31.05
N VAL A 300 -17.33 -20.44 30.08
CA VAL A 300 -17.69 -20.59 28.66
C VAL A 300 -16.73 -21.54 27.94
N LEU A 301 -15.43 -21.41 28.21
CA LEU A 301 -14.39 -22.14 27.49
C LEU A 301 -13.78 -23.30 28.29
N ASN A 302 -14.20 -23.52 29.54
CA ASN A 302 -13.76 -24.63 30.40
C ASN A 302 -12.24 -24.67 30.67
N TYR A 303 -11.58 -23.53 30.80
CA TYR A 303 -10.25 -23.46 31.42
C TYR A 303 -10.41 -23.76 32.92
N THR A 304 -9.72 -24.79 33.41
CA THR A 304 -10.02 -25.39 34.73
C THR A 304 -9.19 -24.82 35.87
N ASN A 305 -8.17 -24.01 35.58
CA ASN A 305 -7.31 -23.40 36.58
C ASN A 305 -7.13 -21.90 36.32
N VAL A 306 -8.25 -21.19 36.24
CA VAL A 306 -8.27 -19.72 36.14
C VAL A 306 -8.32 -19.13 37.54
N LYS A 307 -7.48 -18.13 37.79
CA LYS A 307 -7.38 -17.36 39.03
C LYS A 307 -7.71 -15.90 38.74
N PHE A 308 -8.37 -15.25 39.68
CA PHE A 308 -8.76 -13.86 39.61
C PHE A 308 -7.92 -13.05 40.59
N TYR A 309 -7.12 -12.12 40.07
CA TYR A 309 -6.40 -11.14 40.88
C TYR A 309 -7.22 -9.85 40.93
N ASP A 310 -8.00 -9.70 42.00
CA ASP A 310 -8.95 -8.59 42.21
C ASP A 310 -8.24 -7.26 42.46
N GLY A 311 -7.17 -7.24 43.26
CA GLY A 311 -6.33 -6.06 43.47
C GLY A 311 -5.78 -5.44 42.18
N SER A 312 -5.57 -6.26 41.15
CA SER A 312 -5.35 -5.83 39.76
C SER A 312 -4.22 -4.79 39.61
N ALA A 313 -4.21 -4.01 38.52
CA ALA A 313 -3.18 -2.99 38.28
C ALA A 313 -3.20 -1.86 39.31
N GLN A 314 -4.35 -1.55 39.92
CA GLN A 314 -4.46 -0.55 40.98
C GLN A 314 -3.54 -0.89 42.16
N GLU A 315 -3.63 -2.13 42.67
CA GLU A 315 -2.77 -2.57 43.77
C GLU A 315 -1.32 -2.79 43.30
N TRP A 316 -1.13 -3.45 42.16
CA TRP A 316 0.20 -3.78 41.64
C TRP A 316 1.06 -2.54 41.35
N THR A 317 0.48 -1.55 40.66
CA THR A 317 1.21 -0.35 40.25
C THR A 317 1.49 0.57 41.43
N SER A 318 0.66 0.54 42.48
CA SER A 318 0.85 1.31 43.71
C SER A 318 2.02 0.81 44.56
N ASP A 319 2.38 -0.47 44.45
CA ASP A 319 3.57 -1.02 45.10
C ASP A 319 4.82 -0.77 44.25
N LEU A 320 5.57 0.28 44.59
CA LEU A 320 6.77 0.68 43.86
C LEU A 320 7.91 -0.36 43.87
N THR A 321 7.82 -1.40 44.73
CA THR A 321 8.81 -2.48 44.76
C THR A 321 8.56 -3.54 43.68
N LEU A 322 7.35 -3.60 43.12
CA LEU A 322 6.99 -4.56 42.08
C LEU A 322 7.36 -4.07 40.68
N PRO A 323 7.79 -4.99 39.80
CA PRO A 323 8.15 -4.65 38.43
C PRO A 323 6.91 -4.31 37.59
N VAL A 324 7.07 -3.36 36.68
CA VAL A 324 6.13 -3.08 35.59
C VAL A 324 6.92 -3.04 34.29
N VAL A 325 6.34 -3.57 33.22
CA VAL A 325 6.90 -3.52 31.86
C VAL A 325 5.92 -2.74 31.00
N TYR A 326 6.43 -1.97 30.06
CA TYR A 326 5.66 -1.32 29.02
C TYR A 326 6.51 -1.34 27.76
N GLU A 327 5.86 -1.26 26.61
CA GLU A 327 6.61 -1.23 25.35
C GLU A 327 7.27 0.14 25.20
N ASP A 328 8.61 0.18 25.13
CA ASP A 328 9.36 1.39 24.80
C ASP A 328 9.33 1.62 23.28
N LEU A 329 8.14 1.92 22.79
CA LEU A 329 7.89 2.29 21.39
C LEU A 329 8.52 3.63 21.02
N GLY A 330 9.17 4.32 21.97
CA GLY A 330 9.94 5.53 21.69
C GLY A 330 11.08 5.27 20.71
N SER A 331 11.77 4.14 20.85
CA SER A 331 12.84 3.74 19.93
C SER A 331 12.32 3.45 18.51
N GLU A 332 11.26 2.66 18.39
CA GLU A 332 10.63 2.32 17.11
C GLU A 332 10.02 3.55 16.42
N TYR A 333 9.41 4.46 17.19
CA TYR A 333 8.90 5.73 16.67
C TYR A 333 10.03 6.62 16.12
N MET A 334 11.17 6.70 16.83
CA MET A 334 12.34 7.47 16.38
C MET A 334 12.97 6.86 15.12
N ASP A 335 12.99 5.54 15.00
CA ASP A 335 13.45 4.84 13.80
C ASP A 335 12.51 5.08 12.60
N LEU A 336 11.19 5.07 12.85
CA LEU A 336 10.18 5.37 11.83
C LEU A 336 10.27 6.83 11.38
N GLN A 337 10.44 7.77 12.30
CA GLN A 337 10.61 9.19 11.99
C GLN A 337 11.88 9.41 11.17
N SER A 338 12.99 8.79 11.56
CA SER A 338 14.25 8.86 10.80
C SER A 338 14.10 8.28 9.38
N SER A 339 13.35 7.18 9.25
CA SER A 339 13.05 6.58 7.94
C SER A 339 12.17 7.49 7.07
N TYR A 340 11.21 8.19 7.68
CA TYR A 340 10.38 9.17 7.00
C TYR A 340 11.21 10.38 6.52
N ASP A 341 12.08 10.91 7.37
CA ASP A 341 12.95 12.04 7.02
C ASP A 341 13.90 11.66 5.87
N GLN A 342 14.48 10.46 5.91
CA GLN A 342 15.31 9.95 4.80
C GLN A 342 14.52 9.80 3.50
N LEU A 343 13.29 9.28 3.56
CA LEU A 343 12.43 9.16 2.38
C LEU A 343 12.11 10.53 1.76
N GLN A 344 11.95 11.55 2.60
CA GLN A 344 11.72 12.91 2.15
C GLN A 344 12.95 13.50 1.45
N GLU A 345 14.15 13.23 1.96
CA GLU A 345 15.41 13.60 1.30
C GLU A 345 15.58 12.90 -0.04
N ASP A 346 15.35 11.58 -0.09
CA ASP A 346 15.43 10.79 -1.33
C ASP A 346 14.44 11.30 -2.39
N PHE A 347 13.22 11.68 -1.98
CA PHE A 347 12.24 12.27 -2.88
C PHE A 347 12.70 13.61 -3.46
N ASN A 348 13.31 14.46 -2.63
CA ASN A 348 13.85 15.74 -3.08
C ASN A 348 15.02 15.54 -4.06
N GLN A 349 15.89 14.54 -3.82
CA GLN A 349 16.96 14.19 -4.73
C GLN A 349 16.43 13.69 -6.07
N LEU A 350 15.42 12.81 -6.06
CA LEU A 350 14.78 12.32 -7.27
C LEU A 350 14.17 13.47 -8.10
N GLN A 351 13.58 14.46 -7.43
CA GLN A 351 13.04 15.64 -8.10
C GLN A 351 14.15 16.48 -8.75
N ASN A 352 15.31 16.62 -8.11
CA ASN A 352 16.47 17.29 -8.70
C ASN A 352 17.02 16.52 -9.91
N ASP A 353 17.16 15.21 -9.79
CA ASP A 353 17.62 14.33 -10.88
C ASP A 353 16.68 14.40 -12.09
N PHE A 354 15.36 14.46 -11.85
CA PHE A 354 14.37 14.64 -12.90
C PHE A 354 14.52 15.98 -13.62
N ASN A 355 14.74 17.07 -12.87
CA ASN A 355 14.96 18.39 -13.46
C ASN A 355 16.26 18.41 -14.30
N GLN A 356 17.34 17.80 -13.81
CA GLN A 356 18.59 17.68 -14.56
C GLN A 356 18.40 16.89 -15.86
N LEU A 357 17.67 15.77 -15.81
CA LEU A 357 17.36 14.99 -17.01
C LEU A 357 16.55 15.80 -18.03
N GLN A 358 15.65 16.66 -17.55
CA GLN A 358 14.89 17.56 -18.42
C GLN A 358 15.78 18.61 -19.09
N ASP A 359 16.76 19.15 -18.38
CA ASP A 359 17.75 20.08 -18.94
C ASP A 359 18.65 19.39 -19.98
N ASP A 360 19.16 18.20 -19.66
CA ASP A 360 19.97 17.39 -20.58
C ASP A 360 19.20 17.07 -21.87
N PHE A 361 17.89 16.77 -21.75
CA PHE A 361 17.03 16.53 -22.91
C PHE A 361 16.87 17.78 -23.78
N ASN A 362 16.71 18.95 -23.16
CA ASN A 362 16.61 20.23 -23.89
C ASN A 362 17.92 20.56 -24.62
N GLU A 363 19.08 20.30 -24.01
CA GLU A 363 20.38 20.48 -24.65
C GLU A 363 20.55 19.54 -25.85
N LEU A 364 20.18 18.27 -25.69
CA LEU A 364 20.23 17.29 -26.78
C LEU A 364 19.33 17.70 -27.95
N GLN A 365 18.14 18.24 -27.67
CA GLN A 365 17.23 18.75 -28.69
C GLN A 365 17.86 19.95 -29.45
N ALA A 366 18.51 20.87 -28.74
CA ALA A 366 19.21 22.00 -29.37
C ALA A 366 20.37 21.53 -30.26
N MET A 367 21.17 20.58 -29.79
CA MET A 367 22.24 19.97 -30.59
C MET A 367 21.69 19.28 -31.85
N TYR A 368 20.54 18.61 -31.74
CA TYR A 368 19.88 17.98 -32.88
C TYR A 368 19.44 19.03 -33.93
N ASP A 369 18.85 20.13 -33.49
CA ASP A 369 18.40 21.20 -34.37
C ASP A 369 19.58 21.87 -35.09
N GLU A 370 20.70 22.09 -34.39
CA GLU A 370 21.94 22.59 -35.00
C GLU A 370 22.51 21.62 -36.04
N LEU A 371 22.50 20.32 -35.76
CA LEU A 371 22.95 19.29 -36.71
C LEU A 371 22.08 19.30 -37.98
N GLN A 372 20.75 19.43 -37.84
CA GLN A 372 19.83 19.53 -38.98
C GLN A 372 20.09 20.79 -39.82
N TYR A 373 20.37 21.92 -39.16
CA TYR A 373 20.74 23.14 -39.85
C TYR A 373 22.03 22.97 -40.64
N ASN A 374 23.09 22.44 -40.01
CA ASN A 374 24.38 22.20 -40.65
C ASN A 374 24.28 21.22 -41.83
N TYR A 375 23.47 20.17 -41.69
CA TYR A 375 23.18 19.24 -42.78
C TYR A 375 22.53 19.94 -43.98
N SER A 376 21.57 20.83 -43.74
CA SER A 376 20.92 21.63 -44.79
C SER A 376 21.91 22.58 -45.49
N GLN A 377 22.83 23.19 -44.74
CA GLN A 377 23.90 24.02 -45.32
C GLN A 377 24.82 23.20 -46.22
N LEU A 378 25.23 21.99 -45.77
CA LEU A 378 26.07 21.09 -46.56
C LEU A 378 25.39 20.67 -47.86
N GLN A 379 24.09 20.36 -47.82
CA GLN A 379 23.30 20.07 -49.02
C GLN A 379 23.32 21.24 -50.01
N ASN A 380 23.15 22.48 -49.52
CA ASN A 380 23.22 23.68 -50.36
C ASN A 380 24.61 23.86 -51.00
N SER A 381 25.69 23.67 -50.23
CA SER A 381 27.05 23.72 -50.76
C SER A 381 27.30 22.66 -51.83
N PHE A 382 26.75 21.45 -51.66
CA PHE A 382 26.86 20.41 -52.68
C PHE A 382 26.14 20.78 -53.98
N ILE A 383 24.93 21.36 -53.88
CA ILE A 383 24.19 21.89 -55.04
C ILE A 383 25.00 22.98 -55.75
N GLN A 384 25.61 23.91 -55.01
CA GLN A 384 26.47 24.94 -55.57
C GLN A 384 27.68 24.35 -56.30
N LEU A 385 28.32 23.33 -55.73
CA LEU A 385 29.44 22.64 -56.35
C LEU A 385 29.02 21.96 -57.67
N GLN A 386 27.86 21.30 -57.70
CA GLN A 386 27.30 20.71 -58.92
C GLN A 386 27.07 21.77 -60.01
N ASN A 387 26.55 22.94 -59.63
CA ASN A 387 26.36 24.05 -60.56
C ASN A 387 27.70 24.57 -61.11
N ASN A 388 28.72 24.72 -60.27
CA ASN A 388 30.05 25.14 -60.71
C ASN A 388 30.70 24.13 -61.65
N ILE A 389 30.58 22.83 -61.36
CA ILE A 389 31.05 21.75 -62.25
C ILE A 389 30.37 21.87 -63.62
N THR A 390 29.05 22.10 -63.64
CA THR A 390 28.28 22.28 -64.87
C THR A 390 28.76 23.51 -65.65
N GLN A 391 29.04 24.63 -64.98
CA GLN A 391 29.59 25.83 -65.63
C GLN A 391 30.97 25.56 -66.25
N ILE A 392 31.86 24.87 -65.53
CA ILE A 392 33.20 24.51 -66.04
C ILE A 392 33.08 23.61 -67.28
N GLN A 393 32.17 22.62 -67.26
CA GLN A 393 31.90 21.76 -68.42
C GLN A 393 31.44 22.56 -69.65
N ASN A 394 30.58 23.57 -69.43
CA ASN A 394 30.13 24.47 -70.50
C ASN A 394 31.30 25.31 -71.05
N SER A 395 32.13 25.90 -70.18
CA SER A 395 33.32 26.65 -70.60
C SER A 395 34.33 25.79 -71.34
N LEU A 396 34.55 24.54 -70.92
CA LEU A 396 35.40 23.59 -71.63
C LEU A 396 34.88 23.30 -73.03
N THR A 397 33.56 23.11 -73.16
CA THR A 397 32.90 22.89 -74.46
C THR A 397 33.07 24.12 -75.38
N GLN A 398 32.92 25.33 -74.83
CA GLN A 398 33.17 26.57 -75.58
C GLN A 398 34.63 26.66 -76.04
N LEU A 399 35.59 26.36 -75.18
CA LEU A 399 37.02 26.37 -75.52
C LEU A 399 37.35 25.35 -76.63
N GLN A 400 36.79 24.15 -76.55
CA GLN A 400 36.92 23.13 -77.60
C GLN A 400 36.40 23.64 -78.95
N ASN A 401 35.24 24.32 -78.95
CA ASN A 401 34.67 24.92 -80.16
C ASN A 401 35.57 26.04 -80.72
N SER A 402 36.12 26.92 -79.86
CA SER A 402 37.05 27.97 -80.28
C SER A 402 38.34 27.39 -80.86
N PHE A 403 38.87 26.30 -80.28
CA PHE A 403 40.05 25.62 -80.83
C PHE A 403 39.76 25.02 -82.21
N ALA A 404 38.61 24.37 -82.39
CA ALA A 404 38.19 23.86 -83.69
C ALA A 404 38.07 24.99 -84.75
N GLN A 405 37.53 26.14 -84.36
CA GLN A 405 37.49 27.33 -85.22
C GLN A 405 38.89 27.84 -85.57
N LEU A 406 39.81 27.92 -84.61
CA LEU A 406 41.19 28.34 -84.85
C LEU A 406 41.91 27.38 -85.80
N GLN A 407 41.71 26.06 -85.63
CA GLN A 407 42.26 25.05 -86.52
C GLN A 407 41.74 25.22 -87.96
N ASN A 408 40.44 25.52 -88.12
CA ASN A 408 39.86 25.83 -89.43
C ASN A 408 40.47 27.10 -90.04
N ASN A 409 40.63 28.18 -89.26
CA ASN A 409 41.25 29.41 -89.73
C ASN A 409 42.71 29.19 -90.13
N TYR A 410 43.47 28.38 -89.37
CA TYR A 410 44.84 28.01 -89.70
C TYR A 410 44.89 27.26 -91.04
N ASN A 411 44.01 26.28 -91.25
CA ASN A 411 43.92 25.55 -92.52
C ASN A 411 43.59 26.48 -93.70
N GLN A 412 42.67 27.44 -93.50
CA GLN A 412 42.36 28.46 -94.51
C GLN A 412 43.58 29.34 -94.83
N LEU A 413 44.34 29.75 -93.82
CA LEU A 413 45.55 30.55 -94.01
C LEU A 413 46.65 29.77 -94.75
N GLN A 414 46.85 28.49 -94.42
CA GLN A 414 47.75 27.59 -95.14
C GLN A 414 47.38 27.52 -96.63
N ASN A 415 46.09 27.33 -96.94
CA ASN A 415 45.60 27.31 -98.31
C ASN A 415 45.85 28.64 -99.03
N SER A 416 45.61 29.77 -98.38
CA SER A 416 45.92 31.11 -98.93
C SER A 416 47.42 31.30 -99.20
N PHE A 417 48.30 30.78 -98.34
CA PHE A 417 49.75 30.84 -98.56
C PHE A 417 50.18 29.98 -99.75
N ILE A 418 49.59 28.78 -99.92
CA ILE A 418 49.80 27.93 -101.09
C ILE A 418 49.36 28.67 -102.37
N GLN A 419 48.19 29.32 -102.35
CA GLN A 419 47.72 30.13 -103.48
C GLN A 419 48.68 31.28 -103.80
N LEU A 420 49.13 32.03 -102.79
CA LEU A 420 50.07 33.13 -102.97
C LEU A 420 51.39 32.63 -103.58
N ARG A 421 51.92 31.50 -103.09
CA ARG A 421 53.12 30.87 -103.65
C ARG A 421 52.93 30.53 -105.12
N ASN A 422 51.80 29.94 -105.49
CA ASN A 422 51.48 29.62 -106.89
C ASN A 422 51.43 30.89 -107.75
N ASN A 423 50.81 31.96 -107.24
CA ASN A 423 50.76 33.25 -107.94
C ASN A 423 52.16 33.85 -108.14
N VAL A 424 53.03 33.79 -107.13
CA VAL A 424 54.42 34.25 -107.25
C VAL A 424 55.17 33.43 -108.31
N THR A 425 54.99 32.11 -108.33
CA THR A 425 55.57 31.25 -109.36
C THR A 425 55.05 31.61 -110.76
N GLN A 426 53.76 31.90 -110.91
CA GLN A 426 53.21 32.40 -112.18
C GLN A 426 53.83 33.73 -112.60
N ILE A 427 53.97 34.69 -111.68
CA ILE A 427 54.61 35.98 -111.96
C ILE A 427 56.06 35.78 -112.39
N GLN A 428 56.81 34.89 -111.73
CA GLN A 428 58.19 34.55 -112.10
C GLN A 428 58.26 33.98 -113.52
N SER A 429 57.35 33.07 -113.88
CA SER A 429 57.26 32.52 -115.24
C SER A 429 56.94 33.62 -116.27
N SER A 430 55.99 34.50 -115.97
CA SER A 430 55.65 35.63 -116.85
C SER A 430 56.81 36.62 -117.01
N LEU A 431 57.57 36.89 -115.94
CA LEU A 431 58.74 37.75 -115.99
C LEU A 431 59.85 37.14 -116.86
N ALA A 432 60.10 35.83 -116.70
CA ALA A 432 61.05 35.10 -117.53
C ALA A 432 60.63 35.11 -119.00
N GLN A 433 59.33 34.96 -119.29
CA GLN A 433 58.80 35.10 -120.63
C GLN A 433 59.01 36.50 -121.20
N LEU A 434 58.68 37.55 -120.43
CA LEU A 434 58.89 38.94 -120.84
C LEU A 434 60.36 39.24 -121.12
N GLN A 435 61.27 38.69 -120.32
CA GLN A 435 62.71 38.83 -120.49
C GLN A 435 63.18 38.18 -121.79
N LYS A 436 62.66 36.99 -122.10
CA LYS A 436 62.91 36.30 -123.37
C LYS A 436 62.34 37.07 -124.57
N ASP A 437 61.14 37.63 -124.44
CA ASP A 437 60.51 38.45 -125.48
C ASP A 437 61.32 39.74 -125.71
N PHE A 438 61.85 40.35 -124.65
CA PHE A 438 62.73 41.52 -124.74
C PHE A 438 64.07 41.18 -125.41
N GLU A 439 64.68 40.05 -125.08
CA GLU A 439 65.89 39.57 -125.78
C GLU A 439 65.63 39.35 -127.27
N ALA A 440 64.48 38.76 -127.62
CA ALA A 440 64.07 38.60 -129.01
C ALA A 440 63.88 39.95 -129.73
N LEU A 441 63.27 40.94 -129.07
CA LEU A 441 63.14 42.31 -129.58
C LEU A 441 64.49 43.03 -129.71
N TYR A 442 65.40 42.83 -128.76
CA TYR A 442 66.76 43.37 -128.79
C TYR A 442 67.58 42.79 -129.96
N GLU A 443 67.49 41.48 -130.21
CA GLU A 443 68.11 40.85 -131.38
C GLU A 443 67.47 41.30 -132.71
N LEU A 444 66.16 41.53 -132.75
CA LEU A 444 65.49 42.19 -133.89
C LEU A 444 66.03 43.60 -134.12
N ALA A 445 66.23 44.39 -133.06
CA ALA A 445 66.77 45.74 -133.14
C ALA A 445 68.23 45.77 -133.61
N LYS A 446 69.06 44.78 -133.26
CA LYS A 446 70.45 44.66 -133.78
C LYS A 446 70.54 44.58 -135.30
N THR A 447 69.50 44.11 -135.97
CA THR A 447 69.48 43.93 -137.43
C THR A 447 68.90 45.13 -138.20
N SER A 448 68.52 46.21 -137.52
CA SER A 448 67.87 47.37 -138.15
C SER A 448 68.59 48.70 -137.92
N THR A 449 68.69 49.47 -139.00
CA THR A 449 69.42 50.75 -139.19
C THR A 449 68.90 51.94 -138.33
N PRO A 450 69.67 53.05 -138.18
CA PRO A 450 69.75 53.85 -136.96
C PRO A 450 68.62 54.86 -136.76
N ALA A 451 67.46 54.40 -136.27
CA ALA A 451 66.39 55.25 -135.74
C ALA A 451 65.99 54.92 -134.28
N TYR A 452 66.66 53.97 -133.63
CA TYR A 452 66.23 53.39 -132.33
C TYR A 452 66.90 53.96 -131.07
N LEU A 453 67.69 55.03 -131.19
CA LEU A 453 68.36 55.66 -130.04
C LEU A 453 67.37 56.25 -129.02
N THR A 454 66.15 56.61 -129.43
CA THR A 454 65.10 57.15 -128.55
C THR A 454 64.48 56.08 -127.64
N TYR A 455 64.36 54.83 -128.11
CA TYR A 455 63.84 53.73 -127.29
C TYR A 455 64.85 53.25 -126.24
N ILE A 456 66.15 53.30 -126.54
CA ILE A 456 67.21 52.96 -125.58
C ILE A 456 67.14 53.90 -124.37
N PHE A 457 66.90 55.21 -124.59
CA PHE A 457 66.78 56.18 -123.51
C PHE A 457 65.60 55.88 -122.57
N VAL A 458 64.42 55.55 -123.13
CA VAL A 458 63.25 55.17 -122.33
C VAL A 458 63.48 53.85 -121.59
N ALA A 459 64.08 52.85 -122.23
CA ALA A 459 64.36 51.55 -121.63
C ALA A 459 65.39 51.64 -120.48
N THR A 460 66.47 52.41 -120.62
CA THR A 460 67.42 52.64 -119.51
C THR A 460 66.76 53.37 -118.34
N THR A 461 65.80 54.27 -118.62
CA THR A 461 65.07 55.00 -117.57
C THR A 461 64.15 54.07 -116.79
N VAL A 462 63.48 53.13 -117.47
CA VAL A 462 62.63 52.11 -116.84
C VAL A 462 63.47 51.09 -116.05
N ILE A 463 64.65 50.69 -116.56
CA ILE A 463 65.56 49.78 -115.83
C ILE A 463 66.11 50.45 -114.56
N LEU A 464 66.44 51.75 -114.60
CA LEU A 464 66.86 52.52 -113.41
C LEU A 464 65.72 52.61 -112.38
N LEU A 465 64.47 52.80 -112.82
CA LEU A 465 63.28 52.82 -111.97
C LEU A 465 62.98 51.45 -111.34
N ILE A 466 63.09 50.37 -112.09
CA ILE A 466 62.86 49.00 -111.57
C ILE A 466 63.99 48.58 -110.61
N SER A 467 65.23 48.97 -110.90
CA SER A 467 66.38 48.70 -110.03
C SER A 467 66.30 49.45 -108.70
N THR A 468 65.77 50.69 -108.70
CA THR A 468 65.50 51.45 -107.47
C THR A 468 64.39 50.82 -106.64
N VAL A 469 63.34 50.28 -107.25
CA VAL A 469 62.28 49.53 -106.55
C VAL A 469 62.79 48.19 -106.01
N TYR A 470 63.66 47.49 -106.74
CA TYR A 470 64.30 46.25 -106.28
C TYR A 470 65.27 46.47 -105.10
N LEU A 471 66.05 47.56 -105.10
CA LEU A 471 66.89 47.89 -103.94
C LEU A 471 66.08 48.37 -102.72
N ALA A 472 65.01 49.15 -102.94
CA ALA A 472 64.12 49.61 -101.86
C ALA A 472 63.42 48.45 -101.13
N THR A 473 63.15 47.34 -101.82
CA THR A 473 62.56 46.14 -101.22
C THR A 473 63.61 45.23 -100.55
N LYS A 474 64.89 45.31 -100.92
CA LYS A 474 65.98 44.53 -100.31
C LYS A 474 66.51 45.14 -99.00
N VAL A 475 66.53 46.47 -98.87
CA VAL A 475 66.97 47.17 -97.63
C VAL A 475 65.98 47.02 -96.48
N ARG A 476 64.69 46.80 -96.77
CA ARG A 476 63.65 46.55 -95.74
C ARG A 476 63.68 45.14 -95.12
N LYS A 477 64.59 44.26 -95.56
CA LYS A 477 64.74 42.86 -95.06
C LYS A 477 65.87 42.66 -94.04
N LYS A 478 66.48 43.74 -93.52
CA LYS A 478 67.53 43.70 -92.49
C LYS A 478 67.28 44.61 -91.28
N GLY A 479 66.03 45.02 -91.04
CA GLY A 479 65.60 45.73 -89.83
C GLY A 479 64.59 44.91 -89.06
#